data_AF-A0A9D7PTD3-F1
#
_entry.id   AF-A0A9D7PTD3-F1
#
_cell.length_a   1.000
_cell.length_b   1.000
_cell.length_c   1.000
_cell.angle_alpha   90.00
_cell.angle_beta   90.00
_cell.angle_gamma   90.00
#
_symmetry.space_group_name_H-M   'P 1'
#
loop_
_entity.id
_entity.type
_entity.pdbx_description
1 polymer ?
#
loop_
_entity_poly.entity_id
_entity_poly.type
_entity_poly.pdbx_seq_one_letter_code
_entity_poly.pdbx_strand_id
1 'polypeptide(L)'
;MKLTKQIIPIFLIIIFNHFDNVFARSVNIGKVNPEISAILDDSSINKGVLVPRMDSISGTLITCAIESLMVYQTNGNKEFYYKNGTTRENIGNELTMNVAPTVTTNAATSITAFAATLNGTGNPNGTATTGWFRYATVSPGTGNNTLEQGLL
;
A
#
# COMPACT_ATOMS: atom_id res chain seq x y z
N MET A 1 33.50 68.43 -2.88
CA MET A 1 32.58 67.39 -2.37
C MET A 1 31.96 66.65 -3.56
N LYS A 2 32.59 65.56 -4.04
CA LYS A 2 32.23 64.80 -5.27
C LYS A 2 31.61 63.43 -4.93
N LEU A 3 30.83 63.33 -3.84
CA LEU A 3 30.35 62.04 -3.34
C LEU A 3 29.16 61.44 -4.11
N THR A 4 28.44 62.21 -4.94
CA THR A 4 27.23 61.71 -5.61
C THR A 4 27.51 60.77 -6.79
N LYS A 5 28.69 60.86 -7.44
CA LYS A 5 29.00 60.01 -8.62
C LYS A 5 29.56 58.63 -8.28
N GLN A 6 30.03 58.43 -7.04
CA GLN A 6 30.67 57.17 -6.61
C GLN A 6 29.70 56.20 -5.92
N ILE A 7 28.54 56.70 -5.44
CA ILE A 7 27.50 55.89 -4.81
C ILE A 7 26.64 55.15 -5.86
N ILE A 8 26.41 55.78 -7.02
CA ILE A 8 25.64 55.19 -8.14
C ILE A 8 26.21 53.83 -8.61
N PRO A 9 27.52 53.66 -8.89
CA PRO A 9 28.05 52.38 -9.33
C PRO A 9 28.03 51.32 -8.21
N ILE A 10 28.20 51.69 -6.94
CA ILE A 10 28.11 50.76 -5.81
C ILE A 10 26.67 50.24 -5.65
N PHE A 11 25.68 51.12 -5.76
CA PHE A 11 24.26 50.74 -5.72
C PHE A 11 23.88 49.83 -6.90
N LEU A 12 24.44 50.09 -8.09
CA LEU A 12 24.24 49.25 -9.28
C LEU A 12 24.87 47.85 -9.13
N ILE A 13 26.06 47.75 -8.52
CA ILE A 13 26.74 46.49 -8.24
C ILE A 13 25.98 45.65 -7.20
N ILE A 14 25.39 46.26 -6.18
CA ILE A 14 24.60 45.55 -5.16
C ILE A 14 23.32 44.97 -5.78
N ILE A 15 22.64 45.72 -6.67
CA ILE A 15 21.46 45.21 -7.40
C ILE A 15 21.84 44.05 -8.34
N PHE A 16 23.03 44.07 -8.93
CA PHE A 16 23.53 42.99 -9.80
C PHE A 16 23.99 41.73 -9.03
N ASN A 17 24.19 41.80 -7.71
CA ASN A 17 24.52 40.63 -6.88
C ASN A 17 23.29 39.97 -6.24
N HIS A 18 22.08 40.48 -6.50
CA HIS A 18 20.84 39.84 -6.09
C HIS A 18 20.37 38.80 -7.12
N PHE A 19 21.31 37.99 -7.62
CA PHE A 19 20.97 36.72 -8.27
C PHE A 19 20.87 35.68 -7.16
N ASP A 20 19.69 35.55 -6.58
CA ASP A 20 19.41 34.43 -5.69
C ASP A 20 19.64 33.14 -6.48
N ASN A 21 20.68 32.39 -6.10
CA ASN A 21 20.89 31.03 -6.56
C ASN A 21 19.71 30.20 -6.03
N VAL A 22 18.68 30.04 -6.84
CA VAL A 22 17.60 29.13 -6.52
C VAL A 22 18.10 27.71 -6.79
N PHE A 23 18.79 27.14 -5.80
CA PHE A 23 19.02 25.70 -5.74
C PHE A 23 17.65 25.00 -5.73
N ALA A 24 17.49 24.00 -6.59
CA ALA A 24 16.26 23.25 -6.89
C ALA A 24 15.10 23.47 -5.89
N ARG A 25 14.04 24.15 -6.33
CA ARG A 25 12.78 24.20 -5.57
C ARG A 25 11.99 22.93 -5.89
N SER A 26 11.33 22.36 -4.90
CA SER A 26 10.25 21.41 -5.12
C SER A 26 9.27 21.95 -6.18
N VAL A 27 8.72 21.06 -7.00
CA VAL A 27 7.66 21.44 -7.95
C VAL A 27 6.38 21.49 -7.15
N ASN A 28 5.76 22.67 -7.07
CA ASN A 28 4.53 22.86 -6.32
C ASN A 28 3.43 23.33 -7.25
N ILE A 29 2.29 22.65 -7.24
CA ILE A 29 1.14 22.97 -8.07
C ILE A 29 -0.05 23.23 -7.14
N GLY A 30 -0.61 24.44 -7.19
CA GLY A 30 -1.81 24.80 -6.42
C GLY A 30 -1.65 24.94 -4.90
N LYS A 31 -0.42 24.79 -4.35
CA LYS A 31 -0.17 24.83 -2.89
C LYS A 31 0.75 25.99 -2.49
N VAL A 32 0.42 26.66 -1.37
CA VAL A 32 1.18 27.82 -0.84
C VAL A 32 2.20 27.45 0.25
N ASN A 33 2.16 26.23 0.77
CA ASN A 33 3.13 25.68 1.73
C ASN A 33 3.36 24.20 1.42
N PRO A 34 4.26 23.88 0.48
CA PRO A 34 4.55 22.50 0.16
C PRO A 34 5.30 21.78 1.28
N GLU A 35 5.07 20.48 1.41
CA GLU A 35 5.77 19.63 2.36
C GLU A 35 7.28 19.64 2.08
N ILE A 36 8.09 19.79 3.14
CA ILE A 36 9.55 19.95 3.00
C ILE A 36 10.25 18.70 2.45
N SER A 37 9.61 17.53 2.56
CA SER A 37 10.10 16.27 2.01
C SER A 37 9.62 16.02 0.57
N ALA A 38 8.72 16.84 0.03
CA ALA A 38 8.12 16.60 -1.28
C ALA A 38 8.99 17.20 -2.39
N ILE A 39 9.35 16.37 -3.37
CA ILE A 39 9.92 16.83 -4.65
C ILE A 39 8.80 17.36 -5.58
N LEU A 40 7.59 16.81 -5.46
CA LEU A 40 6.36 17.28 -6.10
C LEU A 40 5.23 17.31 -5.07
N ASP A 41 4.59 18.47 -4.88
CA ASP A 41 3.41 18.64 -4.04
C ASP A 41 2.28 19.30 -4.85
N ASP A 42 1.18 18.57 -5.04
CA ASP A 42 0.01 19.02 -5.81
C ASP A 42 -1.21 19.08 -4.89
N SER A 43 -1.88 20.22 -4.88
CA SER A 43 -3.11 20.43 -4.13
C SER A 43 -4.17 21.06 -5.00
N SER A 44 -5.28 20.34 -5.16
CA SER A 44 -6.47 20.84 -5.84
C SER A 44 -7.72 20.17 -5.26
N ILE A 45 -8.83 20.92 -5.22
CA ILE A 45 -10.14 20.40 -4.79
C ILE A 45 -11.00 19.89 -5.96
N ASN A 46 -10.57 20.12 -7.20
CA ASN A 46 -11.36 19.81 -8.39
C ASN A 46 -10.53 19.26 -9.57
N LYS A 47 -9.22 19.08 -9.38
CA LYS A 47 -8.30 18.50 -10.37
C LYS A 47 -7.42 17.47 -9.66
N GLY A 48 -6.74 16.65 -10.45
CA GLY A 48 -5.77 15.69 -9.97
C GLY A 48 -4.72 15.38 -11.02
N VAL A 49 -3.82 14.47 -10.69
CA VAL A 49 -2.72 14.06 -11.58
C VAL A 49 -3.22 13.05 -12.61
N LEU A 50 -3.05 13.37 -13.90
CA LEU A 50 -3.21 12.38 -14.97
C LEU A 50 -1.92 11.59 -15.11
N VAL A 51 -1.98 10.30 -14.81
CA VAL A 51 -0.91 9.35 -15.12
C VAL A 51 -1.01 8.88 -16.57
N PRO A 52 0.09 8.40 -17.20
CA PRO A 52 0.05 7.83 -18.54
C PRO A 52 -1.07 6.79 -18.68
N ARG A 53 -1.87 6.94 -19.74
CA ARG A 53 -2.99 6.04 -20.08
C ARG A 53 -2.57 5.15 -21.23
N MET A 54 -2.76 3.85 -21.09
CA MET A 54 -2.30 2.89 -22.10
C MET A 54 -3.20 1.67 -22.16
N ASP A 55 -3.27 1.00 -23.30
CA ASP A 55 -3.94 -0.29 -23.41
C ASP A 55 -3.05 -1.44 -22.88
N SER A 56 -3.63 -2.61 -22.67
CA SER A 56 -2.99 -3.82 -22.13
C SER A 56 -1.87 -4.35 -23.02
N ILE A 57 -1.90 -4.03 -24.32
CA ILE A 57 -0.96 -4.53 -25.33
C ILE A 57 0.28 -3.64 -25.33
N SER A 58 0.10 -2.32 -25.42
CA SER A 58 1.12 -1.30 -25.30
C SER A 58 1.76 -1.31 -23.91
N GLY A 59 1.00 -1.76 -22.89
CA GLY A 59 1.50 -2.01 -21.54
C GLY A 59 2.56 -3.10 -21.40
N THR A 60 2.64 -3.97 -22.39
CA THR A 60 3.64 -5.04 -22.51
C THR A 60 4.88 -4.57 -23.27
N LEU A 61 4.80 -3.45 -24.00
CA LEU A 61 5.92 -2.83 -24.72
C LEU A 61 6.84 -1.99 -23.82
N ILE A 62 6.44 -1.67 -22.60
CA ILE A 62 7.36 -1.18 -21.55
C ILE A 62 8.27 -2.35 -21.15
N THR A 63 9.38 -2.50 -21.87
CA THR A 63 10.25 -3.70 -21.87
C THR A 63 11.65 -3.48 -21.28
N CYS A 64 11.97 -2.30 -20.72
CA CYS A 64 13.24 -2.10 -20.03
C CYS A 64 13.09 -1.31 -18.72
N ALA A 65 13.99 -1.64 -17.80
CA ALA A 65 13.98 -1.41 -16.36
C ALA A 65 14.24 0.06 -15.96
N ILE A 66 13.16 0.78 -15.70
CA ILE A 66 13.17 1.70 -14.57
C ILE A 66 12.13 1.18 -13.60
N GLU A 67 12.61 0.66 -12.48
CA GLU A 67 11.77 0.30 -11.34
C GLU A 67 10.90 1.51 -10.99
N SER A 68 9.64 1.27 -10.62
CA SER A 68 8.73 2.30 -10.12
C SER A 68 8.04 3.21 -11.15
N LEU A 69 7.30 2.64 -12.12
CA LEU A 69 6.36 3.42 -12.97
C LEU A 69 4.89 3.22 -12.59
N MET A 70 4.09 4.28 -12.58
CA MET A 70 2.63 4.23 -12.42
C MET A 70 1.92 4.47 -13.76
N VAL A 71 0.96 3.62 -14.11
CA VAL A 71 0.21 3.69 -15.39
C VAL A 71 -1.27 3.32 -15.16
N TYR A 72 -2.19 3.97 -15.87
CA TYR A 72 -3.60 3.58 -15.91
C TYR A 72 -3.92 2.79 -17.19
N GLN A 73 -4.53 1.61 -17.04
CA GLN A 73 -4.94 0.80 -18.18
C GLN A 73 -6.34 1.19 -18.69
N THR A 74 -6.50 1.37 -20.00
CA THR A 74 -7.75 1.88 -20.60
C THR A 74 -8.67 0.81 -21.19
N ASN A 75 -8.18 -0.40 -21.42
CA ASN A 75 -8.94 -1.54 -21.96
C ASN A 75 -8.81 -2.79 -21.05
N GLY A 76 -9.67 -3.79 -21.27
CA GLY A 76 -9.76 -4.94 -20.37
C GLY A 76 -10.13 -4.49 -18.95
N ASN A 77 -9.35 -4.93 -17.95
CA ASN A 77 -9.46 -4.44 -16.58
C ASN A 77 -8.86 -3.03 -16.50
N LYS A 78 -9.72 -2.04 -16.20
CA LYS A 78 -9.36 -0.62 -16.18
C LYS A 78 -8.86 -0.21 -14.81
N GLU A 79 -7.56 -0.26 -14.61
CA GLU A 79 -6.95 -0.17 -13.28
C GLU A 79 -5.64 0.62 -13.28
N PHE A 80 -5.24 1.08 -12.09
CA PHE A 80 -3.90 1.63 -11.85
C PHE A 80 -2.92 0.49 -11.57
N TYR A 81 -1.80 0.51 -12.29
CA TYR A 81 -0.72 -0.44 -12.14
C TYR A 81 0.59 0.25 -11.75
N TYR A 82 1.29 -0.36 -10.82
CA TYR A 82 2.69 -0.11 -10.50
C TYR A 82 3.58 -1.12 -11.25
N LYS A 83 4.63 -0.65 -11.90
CA LYS A 83 5.64 -1.48 -12.54
C LYS A 83 6.82 -1.66 -11.59
N ASN A 84 6.94 -2.87 -11.05
CA ASN A 84 8.04 -3.26 -10.19
C ASN A 84 9.13 -3.97 -11.02
N GLY A 85 9.86 -3.18 -11.81
CA GLY A 85 10.87 -3.67 -12.75
C GLY A 85 10.27 -4.43 -13.93
N THR A 86 9.91 -5.70 -13.71
CA THR A 86 9.42 -6.62 -14.77
C THR A 86 7.91 -6.91 -14.65
N THR A 87 7.34 -6.84 -13.44
CA THR A 87 5.93 -7.19 -13.19
C THR A 87 5.02 -5.95 -13.12
N ARG A 88 3.73 -6.15 -13.40
CA ARG A 88 2.65 -5.16 -13.13
C ARG A 88 1.94 -5.59 -11.85
N GLU A 89 1.92 -4.72 -10.86
CA GLU A 89 1.18 -4.88 -9.62
C GLU A 89 0.01 -3.89 -9.60
N ASN A 90 -1.16 -4.32 -9.16
CA ASN A 90 -2.33 -3.45 -9.05
C ASN A 90 -2.24 -2.65 -7.74
N ILE A 91 -2.46 -1.33 -7.80
CA ILE A 91 -2.35 -0.44 -6.62
C ILE A 91 -3.64 -0.39 -5.79
N GLY A 92 -4.75 -0.93 -6.31
CA GLY A 92 -6.07 -0.96 -5.66
C GLY A 92 -6.48 -2.32 -5.07
N ASN A 93 -5.66 -3.36 -5.16
CA ASN A 93 -5.95 -4.65 -4.54
C ASN A 93 -5.58 -4.56 -3.06
N GLU A 94 -6.57 -4.62 -2.17
CA GLU A 94 -6.31 -4.81 -0.75
C GLU A 94 -5.42 -6.05 -0.59
N LEU A 95 -4.26 -5.87 0.05
CA LEU A 95 -3.34 -6.96 0.37
C LEU A 95 -4.07 -7.95 1.28
N THR A 96 -4.74 -8.94 0.69
CA THR A 96 -5.30 -10.05 1.45
C THR A 96 -4.13 -10.86 1.97
N MET A 97 -3.74 -10.60 3.22
CA MET A 97 -2.77 -11.41 3.93
C MET A 97 -3.39 -12.79 4.17
N ASN A 98 -3.19 -13.71 3.23
CA ASN A 98 -3.61 -15.10 3.37
C ASN A 98 -2.72 -15.82 4.38
N VAL A 99 -2.96 -15.56 5.65
CA VAL A 99 -2.30 -16.21 6.78
C VAL A 99 -3.22 -17.30 7.30
N ALA A 100 -2.71 -18.53 7.36
CA ALA A 100 -3.49 -19.67 7.85
C ALA A 100 -3.97 -19.42 9.29
N PRO A 101 -5.21 -19.77 9.65
CA PRO A 101 -5.71 -19.60 11.00
C PRO A 101 -4.92 -20.46 12.00
N THR A 102 -4.83 -19.99 13.25
CA THR A 102 -4.17 -20.72 14.35
C THR A 102 -5.19 -21.17 15.38
N VAL A 103 -5.02 -22.39 15.90
CA VAL A 103 -5.94 -22.98 16.89
C VAL A 103 -5.13 -23.48 18.08
N THR A 104 -5.58 -23.12 19.29
CA THR A 104 -5.02 -23.65 20.54
C THR A 104 -6.11 -24.41 21.28
N THR A 105 -5.79 -25.62 21.74
CA THR A 105 -6.67 -26.41 22.61
C THR A 105 -6.05 -26.43 24.00
N ASN A 106 -6.88 -26.18 25.01
CA ASN A 106 -6.49 -26.24 26.41
C ASN A 106 -7.15 -27.46 27.07
N ALA A 107 -6.64 -27.86 28.24
CA ALA A 107 -7.24 -28.95 29.00
C ALA A 107 -8.73 -28.68 29.28
N ALA A 108 -9.55 -29.74 29.20
CA ALA A 108 -10.96 -29.66 29.57
C ALA A 108 -11.14 -29.44 31.07
N THR A 109 -12.21 -28.74 31.46
CA THR A 109 -12.56 -28.44 32.85
C THR A 109 -13.95 -28.97 33.19
N SER A 110 -14.32 -28.97 34.48
CA SER A 110 -15.65 -29.41 34.96
C SER A 110 -16.04 -30.82 34.48
N ILE A 111 -15.09 -31.76 34.50
CA ILE A 111 -15.29 -33.13 34.03
C ILE A 111 -16.13 -33.90 35.06
N THR A 112 -17.27 -34.42 34.62
CA THR A 112 -18.17 -35.30 35.38
C THR A 112 -18.40 -36.58 34.59
N ALA A 113 -19.22 -37.49 35.11
CA ALA A 113 -19.59 -38.71 34.40
C ALA A 113 -20.34 -38.45 33.07
N PHE A 114 -20.98 -37.28 32.90
CA PHE A 114 -21.86 -37.01 31.77
C PHE A 114 -21.59 -35.68 31.05
N ALA A 115 -20.64 -34.88 31.53
CA ALA A 115 -20.35 -33.56 30.96
C ALA A 115 -18.90 -33.14 31.19
N ALA A 116 -18.39 -32.29 30.29
CA ALA A 116 -17.12 -31.58 30.43
C ALA A 116 -17.20 -30.26 29.66
N THR A 117 -16.42 -29.27 30.08
CA THR A 117 -16.23 -28.01 29.34
C THR A 117 -14.94 -28.08 28.54
N LEU A 118 -15.04 -27.97 27.22
CA LEU A 118 -13.89 -27.92 26.30
C LEU A 118 -13.38 -26.48 26.18
N ASN A 119 -12.09 -26.28 26.43
CA ASN A 119 -11.45 -24.96 26.39
C ASN A 119 -10.55 -24.85 25.14
N GLY A 120 -10.69 -23.78 24.37
CA GLY A 120 -9.84 -23.52 23.21
C GLY A 120 -10.08 -22.15 22.60
N THR A 121 -9.15 -21.72 21.75
CA THR A 121 -9.23 -20.45 21.01
C THR A 121 -8.89 -20.68 19.54
N GLY A 122 -9.60 -19.98 18.66
CA GLY A 122 -9.30 -19.91 17.23
C GLY A 122 -8.99 -18.48 16.85
N ASN A 123 -7.85 -18.25 16.19
CA ASN A 123 -7.45 -16.95 15.66
C ASN A 123 -7.44 -17.01 14.11
N PRO A 124 -8.31 -16.26 13.42
CA PRO A 124 -8.43 -16.24 11.96
C PRO A 124 -7.25 -15.55 11.24
N ASN A 125 -6.31 -14.93 11.97
CA ASN A 125 -5.15 -14.23 11.41
C ASN A 125 -5.49 -13.21 10.31
N GLY A 126 -6.62 -12.51 10.46
CA GLY A 126 -7.05 -11.44 9.55
C GLY A 126 -7.81 -11.90 8.32
N THR A 127 -7.94 -13.21 8.06
CA THR A 127 -8.74 -13.75 6.95
C THR A 127 -10.00 -14.44 7.49
N ALA A 128 -11.17 -14.14 6.90
CA ALA A 128 -12.42 -14.78 7.30
C ALA A 128 -12.27 -16.32 7.31
N THR A 129 -12.52 -16.93 8.48
CA THR A 129 -12.28 -18.35 8.72
C THR A 129 -13.49 -18.97 9.43
N THR A 130 -13.89 -20.16 9.00
CA THR A 130 -14.93 -20.97 9.66
C THR A 130 -14.28 -22.04 10.53
N GLY A 131 -14.77 -22.23 11.75
CA GLY A 131 -14.32 -23.27 12.68
C GLY A 131 -15.42 -24.27 13.04
N TRP A 132 -15.03 -25.51 13.32
CA TRP A 132 -15.92 -26.59 13.75
C TRP A 132 -15.26 -27.37 14.89
N PHE A 133 -16.05 -27.84 15.86
CA PHE A 133 -15.58 -28.81 16.85
C PHE A 133 -15.90 -30.23 16.36
N ARG A 134 -15.03 -31.19 16.70
CA ARG A 134 -15.25 -32.62 16.41
C ARG A 134 -15.38 -33.38 17.71
N TYR A 135 -16.33 -34.31 17.76
CA TYR A 135 -16.53 -35.22 18.87
C TYR A 135 -16.46 -36.66 18.33
N ALA A 136 -15.40 -37.37 18.70
CA ALA A 136 -15.17 -38.75 18.26
C ALA A 136 -14.37 -39.52 19.32
N THR A 137 -14.62 -40.82 19.44
CA THR A 137 -13.84 -41.74 20.29
C THR A 137 -12.54 -42.20 19.61
N VAL A 138 -12.36 -41.88 18.34
CA VAL A 138 -11.17 -42.21 17.54
C VAL A 138 -10.45 -40.92 17.11
N SER A 139 -9.13 -40.93 17.18
CA SER A 139 -8.30 -39.82 16.69
C SER A 139 -8.44 -39.72 15.16
N PRO A 140 -8.69 -38.53 14.60
CA PRO A 140 -8.87 -38.36 13.16
C PRO A 140 -7.58 -38.43 12.34
N GLY A 141 -6.42 -38.62 12.98
CA GLY A 141 -5.11 -38.53 12.31
C GLY A 141 -4.82 -37.13 11.75
N THR A 142 -3.84 -37.03 10.87
CA THR A 142 -3.54 -35.79 10.11
C THR A 142 -4.46 -35.66 8.90
N GLY A 143 -5.24 -34.58 8.85
CA GLY A 143 -5.90 -34.13 7.62
C GLY A 143 -7.29 -34.70 7.31
N ASN A 144 -7.92 -35.42 8.25
CA ASN A 144 -9.27 -35.91 7.99
C ASN A 144 -10.36 -34.86 8.36
N ASN A 145 -10.95 -34.23 7.35
CA ASN A 145 -12.03 -33.24 7.50
C ASN A 145 -13.42 -33.85 7.23
N THR A 146 -13.55 -35.17 7.03
CA THR A 146 -14.86 -35.78 6.82
C THR A 146 -15.59 -35.99 8.14
N LEU A 147 -16.81 -35.45 8.19
CA LEU A 147 -17.74 -35.60 9.30
C LEU A 147 -18.28 -37.03 9.27
N GLU A 148 -17.72 -37.92 10.06
CA GLU A 148 -18.43 -39.16 10.41
C GLU A 148 -19.24 -38.92 11.68
N GLN A 149 -20.50 -38.54 11.50
CA GLN A 149 -21.59 -39.28 12.14
C GLN A 149 -22.95 -38.91 11.57
N GLY A 150 -23.55 -39.88 10.87
CA GLY A 150 -24.97 -40.12 11.03
C GLY A 150 -25.23 -40.67 12.44
N LEU A 151 -26.38 -40.34 12.99
CA LEU A 151 -26.91 -40.98 14.18
C LEU A 151 -28.26 -41.60 13.81
N LEU A 152 -28.38 -42.91 14.04
CA LEU A 152 -29.67 -43.60 14.24
C LEU A 152 -30.30 -43.11 15.54
#